data_AF-A0AAE6CKT8-F1
#
_entry.id   AF-A0AAE6CKT8-F1
#
_cell.length_a   1.000
_cell.length_b   1.000
_cell.length_c   1.000
_cell.angle_alpha   90.00
_cell.angle_beta   90.00
_cell.angle_gamma   90.00
#
_symmetry.space_group_name_H-M   'P 1'
#
loop_
_entity.id
_entity.type
_entity.pdbx_description
1 polymer ?
#
loop_
_entity_poly.entity_id
_entity_poly.type
_entity_poly.pdbx_seq_one_letter_code
_entity_poly.pdbx_strand_id
1 'polypeptide(L)'
;MTRVLVMLIPVVLFTLSAVGRAEIYKWTDAKGTVHYSDAAPADNDAQVITPTSAIDGVRLLSDEAKARYKNHPSEPEPGSPPVANSTRPVASAQDPKQTEDILCDDVNGDCFTEEDTRVCKLRFGKPCEEVYLWKVCALQKMCTTDRCDNARFVIDWRPPVVGVRDLGRSLPLRANVSEKDWNCLQHSGFYCDELALETQCQKDYRESCGVVGDWLLNAPEKCEKDKNIDCDELDSLIKYRPVSEEERLKIGGSNASGGRFARDLLMEEVEQKKNELSDESLQSVLDKLPGIDRHSFRRDISCSLKSWRRYR
;
A
#
# COMPACT_ATOMS: atom_id res chain seq x y z
N MET A 1 14.96 35.63 -70.48
CA MET A 1 16.31 35.68 -69.87
C MET A 1 16.69 34.29 -69.42
N THR A 2 17.97 33.99 -69.55
CA THR A 2 18.68 32.70 -69.64
C THR A 2 18.74 31.91 -68.32
N ARG A 3 18.81 30.57 -68.44
CA ARG A 3 19.23 29.61 -67.39
C ARG A 3 20.76 29.67 -67.19
N VAL A 4 21.25 29.55 -65.95
CA VAL A 4 22.54 28.93 -65.46
C VAL A 4 22.43 28.91 -63.91
N LEU A 5 22.13 27.81 -63.20
CA LEU A 5 22.91 26.64 -62.76
C LEU A 5 24.26 26.92 -62.06
N VAL A 6 24.47 26.29 -60.88
CA VAL A 6 25.71 25.83 -60.19
C VAL A 6 25.67 26.24 -58.71
N MET A 7 25.31 25.31 -57.79
CA MET A 7 26.21 24.43 -56.99
C MET A 7 27.18 25.26 -56.10
N LEU A 8 27.36 25.07 -54.80
CA LEU A 8 27.48 23.90 -53.93
C LEU A 8 27.58 24.43 -52.49
N ILE A 9 27.14 23.64 -51.49
CA ILE A 9 27.76 23.39 -50.17
C ILE A 9 26.63 22.87 -49.25
N PRO A 10 26.53 21.56 -48.98
CA PRO A 10 25.90 21.09 -47.76
C PRO A 10 26.95 21.14 -46.66
N VAL A 11 26.89 22.13 -45.78
CA VAL A 11 27.62 22.06 -44.51
C VAL A 11 26.92 20.98 -43.67
N VAL A 12 27.54 19.80 -43.69
CA VAL A 12 27.26 18.70 -42.78
C VAL A 12 27.59 19.17 -41.37
N LEU A 13 26.57 19.60 -40.61
CA LEU A 13 26.68 19.79 -39.17
C LEU A 13 26.45 18.42 -38.51
N PHE A 14 27.53 17.65 -38.36
CA PHE A 14 27.57 16.51 -37.44
C PHE A 14 27.48 17.08 -36.02
N THR A 15 26.28 17.04 -35.43
CA THR A 15 26.11 17.31 -34.01
C THR A 15 26.70 16.14 -33.24
N LEU A 16 27.86 16.38 -32.60
CA LEU A 16 28.35 15.50 -31.54
C LEU A 16 27.30 15.53 -30.42
N SER A 17 26.49 14.48 -30.34
CA SER A 17 25.71 14.21 -29.13
C SER A 17 26.73 13.91 -28.03
N ALA A 18 26.95 14.89 -27.15
CA ALA A 18 27.66 14.65 -25.91
C ALA A 18 26.93 13.52 -25.19
N VAL A 19 27.56 12.35 -25.12
CA VAL A 19 27.09 11.24 -24.31
C VAL A 19 27.23 11.71 -22.87
N GLY A 20 26.17 12.32 -22.34
CA GLY A 20 26.08 12.67 -20.94
C GLY A 20 26.19 11.40 -20.12
N ARG A 21 27.37 11.16 -19.55
CA ARG A 21 27.50 10.20 -18.46
C ARG A 21 26.83 10.85 -17.26
N ALA A 22 25.71 10.29 -16.83
CA ALA A 22 25.06 10.72 -15.60
C ALA A 22 25.99 10.36 -14.42
N GLU A 23 26.69 11.36 -13.91
CA GLU A 23 27.45 11.26 -12.67
C GLU A 23 26.52 11.53 -11.49
N ILE A 24 26.60 10.70 -10.44
CA ILE A 24 25.80 10.91 -9.23
C ILE A 24 26.72 11.56 -8.20
N TYR A 25 26.31 12.69 -7.65
CA TYR A 25 27.02 13.46 -6.64
C TYR A 25 26.44 13.13 -5.27
N LYS A 26 27.31 12.88 -4.29
CA LYS A 26 26.95 12.63 -2.88
C LYS A 26 27.61 13.68 -2.00
N TRP A 27 26.85 14.32 -1.12
CA TRP A 27 27.41 15.23 -0.11
C TRP A 27 26.63 15.10 1.20
N THR A 28 27.19 15.67 2.27
CA THR A 28 26.53 15.71 3.59
C THR A 28 26.32 17.16 3.96
N ASP A 29 25.10 17.54 4.34
CA ASP A 29 24.80 18.90 4.75
C ASP A 29 25.31 19.21 6.17
N ALA A 30 25.26 20.49 6.56
CA ALA A 30 25.68 20.94 7.89
C ALA A 30 24.88 20.32 9.06
N LYS A 31 23.75 19.66 8.78
CA LYS A 31 22.94 18.93 9.76
C LYS A 31 23.29 17.43 9.81
N GLY A 32 24.29 16.99 9.05
CA GLY A 32 24.73 15.59 8.98
C GLY A 32 23.87 14.71 8.07
N THR A 33 22.99 15.29 7.24
CA THR A 33 22.12 14.54 6.33
C THR A 33 22.84 14.30 5.00
N VAL A 34 22.84 13.05 4.54
CA VAL A 34 23.44 12.66 3.25
C VAL A 34 22.45 12.88 2.11
N HIS A 35 22.90 13.56 1.05
CA HIS A 35 22.11 13.88 -0.14
C HIS A 35 22.76 13.32 -1.40
N TYR A 36 21.93 13.07 -2.43
CA TYR A 36 22.35 12.58 -3.74
C TYR A 36 21.69 13.40 -4.85
N SER A 37 22.45 13.76 -5.89
CA SER A 37 21.92 14.45 -7.09
C SER A 37 22.66 14.02 -8.35
N ASP A 38 22.07 14.33 -9.49
CA ASP A 38 22.64 14.18 -10.84
C ASP A 38 23.46 15.40 -11.30
N ALA A 39 23.49 16.47 -10.49
CA ALA A 39 24.30 17.67 -10.72
C ALA A 39 25.01 18.13 -9.43
N ALA A 40 26.27 18.57 -9.55
CA ALA A 40 27.05 19.02 -8.41
C ALA A 40 26.36 20.19 -7.67
N PRO A 41 26.21 20.12 -6.33
CA PRO A 41 25.70 21.25 -5.56
C PRO A 41 26.70 22.42 -5.57
N ALA A 42 26.20 23.65 -5.63
CA ALA A 42 27.05 24.85 -5.72
C ALA A 42 27.85 25.13 -4.43
N ASP A 43 27.29 24.76 -3.27
CA ASP A 43 27.78 25.23 -1.96
C ASP A 43 28.27 24.11 -1.02
N ASN A 44 28.50 22.90 -1.53
CA ASN A 44 29.02 21.78 -0.72
C ASN A 44 30.09 21.00 -1.47
N ASP A 45 31.11 20.52 -0.75
CA ASP A 45 32.09 19.57 -1.27
C ASP A 45 31.41 18.23 -1.56
N ALA A 46 30.99 18.03 -2.81
CA ALA A 46 30.34 16.80 -3.25
C ALA A 46 31.34 15.81 -3.82
N GLN A 47 31.19 14.55 -3.42
CA GLN A 47 31.93 13.44 -3.98
C GLN A 47 31.15 12.84 -5.16
N VAL A 48 31.78 12.75 -6.33
CA VAL A 48 31.25 11.96 -7.44
C VAL A 48 31.29 10.48 -7.05
N ILE A 49 30.13 9.85 -7.01
CA ILE A 49 29.99 8.42 -6.81
C ILE A 49 29.62 7.76 -8.13
N THR A 50 30.35 6.71 -8.48
CA THR A 50 29.90 5.78 -9.50
C THR A 50 28.99 4.78 -8.80
N PRO A 51 27.71 4.65 -9.17
CA PRO A 51 26.84 3.62 -8.62
C PRO A 51 27.44 2.25 -8.96
N THR A 52 28.15 1.68 -8.01
CA THR A 52 28.62 0.30 -8.09
C THR A 52 27.46 -0.58 -7.66
N SER A 53 27.31 -1.74 -8.31
CA SER A 53 26.29 -2.76 -8.03
C SER A 53 26.35 -3.37 -6.62
N ALA A 54 27.13 -2.76 -5.72
CA ALA A 54 27.33 -3.12 -4.33
C ALA A 54 26.84 -1.98 -3.42
N ILE A 55 25.59 -1.56 -3.60
CA ILE A 55 24.79 -1.02 -2.50
C ILE A 55 23.82 -2.15 -2.14
N ASP A 56 23.91 -2.66 -0.92
CA ASP A 56 23.14 -3.80 -0.45
C ASP A 56 21.65 -3.69 -0.82
N GLY A 57 21.19 -4.63 -1.65
CA GLY A 57 19.77 -4.90 -1.88
C GLY A 57 19.11 -4.28 -3.10
N VAL A 58 19.75 -3.39 -3.87
CA VAL A 58 19.11 -2.80 -5.07
C VAL A 58 19.82 -3.23 -6.35
N ARG A 59 19.17 -4.10 -7.14
CA ARG A 59 19.58 -4.39 -8.52
C ARG A 59 18.90 -3.41 -9.47
N LEU A 60 19.69 -2.71 -10.29
CA LEU A 60 19.17 -1.92 -11.41
C LEU A 60 18.48 -2.84 -12.42
N LEU A 61 17.35 -2.36 -12.95
CA LEU A 61 16.57 -3.02 -14.00
C LEU A 61 17.46 -3.49 -15.16
N SER A 62 17.24 -4.73 -15.62
CA SER A 62 17.93 -5.28 -16.78
C SER A 62 17.67 -4.44 -18.03
N ASP A 63 18.55 -4.51 -19.03
CA ASP A 63 18.40 -3.72 -20.26
C ASP A 63 17.13 -4.11 -21.05
N GLU A 64 16.64 -5.33 -20.85
CA GLU A 64 15.35 -5.81 -21.34
C GLU A 64 14.17 -5.09 -20.65
N ALA A 65 14.27 -4.85 -19.34
CA ALA A 65 13.26 -4.11 -18.57
C ALA A 65 13.29 -2.60 -18.90
N LYS A 66 14.47 -2.04 -19.19
CA LYS A 66 14.59 -0.66 -19.72
C LYS A 66 13.97 -0.51 -21.11
N ALA A 67 14.09 -1.53 -21.97
CA ALA A 67 13.50 -1.52 -23.30
C ALA A 67 11.95 -1.54 -23.26
N ARG A 68 11.34 -2.22 -22.28
CA ARG A 68 9.88 -2.18 -22.07
C ARG A 68 9.39 -0.81 -21.62
N TYR A 69 10.16 -0.10 -20.79
CA TYR A 69 9.81 1.23 -20.31
C TYR A 69 9.87 2.31 -21.41
N LYS A 70 10.75 2.14 -22.42
CA LYS A 70 10.87 3.05 -23.56
C LYS A 70 9.70 3.02 -24.56
N ASN A 71 8.82 2.02 -24.50
CA ASN A 71 7.73 1.83 -25.44
C ASN A 71 6.38 2.37 -24.93
N HIS A 72 6.35 3.07 -23.79
CA HIS A 72 5.18 3.81 -23.36
C HIS A 72 5.09 5.14 -24.14
N PRO A 73 3.91 5.56 -24.62
CA PRO A 73 3.76 6.86 -25.26
C PRO A 73 4.14 7.98 -24.29
N SER A 74 5.11 8.80 -24.67
CA SER A 74 5.54 9.98 -23.92
C SER A 74 4.44 11.05 -23.92
N GLU A 75 3.99 11.47 -22.74
CA GLU A 75 3.26 12.72 -22.54
C GLU A 75 4.28 13.90 -22.51
N PRO A 76 3.92 15.13 -22.97
CA PRO A 76 4.87 16.02 -23.63
C PRO A 76 5.84 16.77 -22.71
N GLU A 77 6.95 17.18 -23.32
CA GLU A 77 8.10 17.88 -22.74
C GLU A 77 7.81 19.28 -22.13
N PRO A 78 8.71 19.78 -21.25
CA PRO A 78 8.42 20.75 -20.20
C PRO A 78 8.57 22.22 -20.63
N GLY A 79 7.58 23.04 -20.26
CA GLY A 79 7.66 24.49 -20.33
C GLY A 79 7.93 25.12 -18.96
N SER A 80 9.16 25.58 -18.74
CA SER A 80 9.63 26.61 -17.79
C SER A 80 9.38 26.44 -16.25
N PRO A 81 10.35 26.88 -15.41
CA PRO A 81 10.40 26.51 -13.99
C PRO A 81 9.49 27.40 -13.11
N PRO A 82 8.74 26.84 -12.15
CA PRO A 82 8.27 27.63 -11.03
C PRO A 82 9.40 27.77 -10.01
N VAL A 83 9.65 29.04 -9.72
CA VAL A 83 10.51 29.63 -8.69
C VAL A 83 10.52 28.79 -7.40
N ALA A 84 11.74 28.61 -6.88
CA ALA A 84 12.02 28.05 -5.57
C ALA A 84 11.19 28.74 -4.48
N ASN A 85 10.31 27.95 -3.87
CA ASN A 85 10.03 27.97 -2.45
C ASN A 85 9.80 26.52 -2.03
N SER A 86 10.89 25.74 -2.02
CA SER A 86 10.90 24.40 -1.44
C SER A 86 10.97 24.52 0.08
N THR A 87 9.86 24.97 0.66
CA THR A 87 9.51 24.59 2.01
C THR A 87 9.12 23.12 1.93
N ARG A 88 10.02 22.25 2.39
CA ARG A 88 9.69 20.87 2.76
C ARG A 88 8.37 20.91 3.55
N PRO A 89 7.26 20.29 3.11
CA PRO A 89 6.33 19.77 4.07
C PRO A 89 7.09 18.59 4.69
N VAL A 90 7.66 18.85 5.86
CA VAL A 90 7.41 17.92 6.97
C VAL A 90 5.92 17.62 6.85
N ALA A 91 5.52 16.35 6.92
CA ALA A 91 4.17 16.03 7.34
C ALA A 91 4.03 16.53 8.80
N SER A 92 4.13 17.84 8.99
CA SER A 92 3.64 18.58 10.12
C SER A 92 2.16 18.58 9.88
N ALA A 93 1.46 17.91 10.78
CA ALA A 93 0.15 18.31 11.28
C ALA A 93 -0.47 19.42 10.43
N GLN A 94 -1.16 19.03 9.36
CA GLN A 94 -2.28 19.85 8.95
C GLN A 94 -3.31 19.67 10.05
N ASP A 95 -3.68 20.82 10.63
CA ASP A 95 -4.77 21.00 11.55
C ASP A 95 -5.99 20.12 11.16
N PRO A 96 -6.70 19.55 12.15
CA PRO A 96 -7.69 18.52 11.93
C PRO A 96 -8.94 19.16 11.33
N LYS A 97 -9.07 19.12 10.00
CA LYS A 97 -10.32 19.58 9.34
C LYS A 97 -10.88 18.69 8.25
N GLN A 98 -10.42 17.44 8.14
CA GLN A 98 -11.16 16.37 7.43
C GLN A 98 -11.04 15.00 8.11
N THR A 99 -10.65 14.95 9.38
CA THR A 99 -10.70 13.72 10.21
C THR A 99 -12.01 13.62 11.01
N GLU A 100 -12.90 14.60 10.88
CA GLU A 100 -14.24 14.58 11.45
C GLU A 100 -15.25 14.40 10.32
N ASP A 101 -16.24 13.54 10.54
CA ASP A 101 -17.30 13.14 9.62
C ASP A 101 -16.95 12.10 8.54
N ILE A 102 -16.40 10.95 8.97
CA ILE A 102 -17.09 9.70 8.55
C ILE A 102 -18.44 9.74 9.27
N LEU A 103 -19.38 10.48 8.69
CA LEU A 103 -20.73 10.62 9.21
C LEU A 103 -21.45 9.31 8.88
N CYS A 104 -21.35 8.33 9.77
CA CYS A 104 -22.32 7.24 9.81
C CYS A 104 -23.67 7.88 10.15
N ASP A 105 -24.41 8.32 9.12
CA ASP A 105 -25.74 8.89 9.31
C ASP A 105 -26.71 7.74 9.60
N ASP A 106 -27.28 7.78 10.81
CA ASP A 106 -28.23 6.80 11.37
C ASP A 106 -29.48 6.57 10.49
N VAL A 107 -29.71 7.43 9.49
CA VAL A 107 -30.91 7.42 8.64
C VAL A 107 -30.78 6.41 7.48
N ASN A 108 -29.56 6.16 6.99
CA ASN A 108 -29.32 5.25 5.86
C ASN A 108 -28.35 4.10 6.16
N GLY A 109 -27.53 4.20 7.22
CA GLY A 109 -26.62 3.12 7.64
C GLY A 109 -25.36 2.93 6.79
N ASP A 110 -25.19 3.70 5.71
CA ASP A 110 -24.02 3.62 4.83
C ASP A 110 -22.93 4.59 5.29
N CYS A 111 -21.97 4.09 6.09
CA CYS A 111 -20.80 4.88 6.54
C CYS A 111 -19.75 5.11 5.43
N PHE A 112 -19.89 4.48 4.27
CA PHE A 112 -18.88 4.43 3.22
C PHE A 112 -19.53 4.56 1.84
N THR A 113 -18.85 5.25 0.93
CA THR A 113 -19.29 5.32 -0.47
C THR A 113 -19.08 3.97 -1.18
N GLU A 114 -19.68 3.80 -2.36
CA GLU A 114 -19.41 2.64 -3.22
C GLU A 114 -17.92 2.55 -3.62
N GLU A 115 -17.28 3.71 -3.86
CA GLU A 115 -15.86 3.77 -4.21
C GLU A 115 -14.99 3.34 -3.03
N ASP A 116 -15.26 3.83 -1.82
CA ASP A 116 -14.58 3.37 -0.60
C ASP A 116 -14.74 1.87 -0.41
N THR A 117 -15.98 1.38 -0.52
CA THR A 117 -16.28 -0.06 -0.42
C THR A 117 -15.50 -0.86 -1.44
N ARG A 118 -15.38 -0.37 -2.68
CA ARG A 118 -14.56 -1.00 -3.72
C ARG A 118 -13.08 -1.03 -3.32
N VAL A 119 -12.53 0.05 -2.77
CA VAL A 119 -11.13 0.09 -2.33
C VAL A 119 -10.87 -0.94 -1.23
N CYS A 120 -11.75 -1.01 -0.22
CA CYS A 120 -11.62 -2.02 0.84
C CYS A 120 -11.79 -3.45 0.32
N LYS A 121 -12.69 -3.68 -0.64
CA LYS A 121 -12.84 -5.00 -1.29
C LYS A 121 -11.57 -5.41 -2.03
N LEU A 122 -10.95 -4.49 -2.76
CA LEU A 122 -9.67 -4.75 -3.44
C LEU A 122 -8.56 -5.07 -2.43
N ARG A 123 -8.43 -4.25 -1.38
CA ARG A 123 -7.36 -4.36 -0.38
C ARG A 123 -7.52 -5.55 0.56
N PHE A 124 -8.71 -5.72 1.11
CA PHE A 124 -9.01 -6.64 2.21
C PHE A 124 -9.92 -7.80 1.82
N GLY A 125 -10.45 -7.82 0.60
CA GLY A 125 -11.48 -8.80 0.21
C GLY A 125 -12.79 -8.63 1.00
N LYS A 126 -13.00 -7.46 1.61
CA LYS A 126 -14.10 -7.19 2.55
C LYS A 126 -14.59 -5.75 2.40
N PRO A 127 -15.90 -5.48 2.63
CA PRO A 127 -16.39 -4.10 2.64
C PRO A 127 -15.74 -3.31 3.78
N CYS A 128 -15.60 -1.98 3.60
CA CYS A 128 -14.97 -1.12 4.59
C CYS A 128 -15.64 -1.22 5.96
N GLU A 129 -16.95 -1.39 5.98
CA GLU A 129 -17.73 -1.58 7.21
C GLU A 129 -17.19 -2.73 8.07
N GLU A 130 -16.83 -3.86 7.49
CA GLU A 130 -16.30 -5.02 8.22
C GLU A 130 -14.90 -4.75 8.77
N VAL A 131 -14.09 -3.99 8.03
CA VAL A 131 -12.70 -3.62 8.40
C VAL A 131 -12.66 -2.42 9.35
N TYR A 132 -13.69 -1.59 9.37
CA TYR A 132 -13.75 -0.39 10.20
C TYR A 132 -14.47 -0.65 11.53
N LEU A 133 -15.62 -1.34 11.49
CA LEU A 133 -16.46 -1.48 12.67
C LEU A 133 -15.95 -2.49 13.69
N TRP A 134 -15.03 -3.41 13.34
CA TRP A 134 -14.49 -4.42 14.28
C TRP A 134 -14.00 -3.79 15.60
N LYS A 135 -13.22 -2.71 15.51
CA LYS A 135 -12.68 -2.01 16.68
C LYS A 135 -13.79 -1.28 17.44
N VAL A 136 -14.75 -0.66 16.73
CA VAL A 136 -15.92 0.02 17.32
C VAL A 136 -16.71 -0.95 18.20
N CYS A 137 -17.22 -2.01 17.60
CA CYS A 137 -18.15 -2.90 18.28
C CYS A 137 -17.48 -3.80 19.32
N ALA A 138 -16.20 -4.15 19.13
CA ALA A 138 -15.42 -4.82 20.18
C ALA A 138 -15.33 -3.94 21.44
N LEU A 139 -15.07 -2.63 21.28
CA LEU A 139 -14.94 -1.69 22.38
C LEU A 139 -16.28 -1.21 22.97
N GLN A 140 -17.38 -1.26 22.21
CA GLN A 140 -18.75 -0.98 22.73
C GLN A 140 -19.31 -2.11 23.62
N LYS A 141 -18.50 -3.11 24.00
CA LYS A 141 -18.88 -4.21 24.91
C LYS A 141 -20.10 -5.02 24.46
N MET A 142 -20.35 -5.09 23.15
CA MET A 142 -21.35 -6.01 22.57
C MET A 142 -20.87 -7.48 22.64
N CYS A 143 -19.61 -7.71 23.01
CA CYS A 143 -19.11 -9.01 23.41
C CYS A 143 -19.51 -9.30 24.87
N THR A 144 -20.11 -10.47 25.10
CA THR A 144 -20.85 -10.82 26.32
C THR A 144 -19.97 -11.10 27.54
N THR A 145 -18.69 -10.72 27.51
CA THR A 145 -17.69 -11.08 28.52
C THR A 145 -16.87 -9.86 28.92
N ASP A 146 -16.39 -9.84 30.17
CA ASP A 146 -15.41 -8.91 30.75
C ASP A 146 -14.11 -8.73 29.93
N ARG A 147 -13.85 -9.62 28.97
CA ARG A 147 -12.65 -9.62 28.11
C ARG A 147 -12.55 -8.45 27.13
N CYS A 148 -13.64 -7.74 26.84
CA CYS A 148 -13.65 -6.64 25.87
C CYS A 148 -12.89 -5.39 26.33
N ASP A 149 -12.52 -5.33 27.62
CA ASP A 149 -11.74 -4.22 28.20
C ASP A 149 -10.23 -4.36 27.97
N ASN A 150 -9.77 -5.46 27.36
CA ASN A 150 -8.35 -5.75 27.15
C ASN A 150 -7.95 -5.56 25.68
N ALA A 151 -6.91 -4.77 25.42
CA ALA A 151 -6.43 -4.50 24.06
C ALA A 151 -6.02 -5.80 23.34
N ARG A 152 -5.49 -6.79 24.07
CA ARG A 152 -5.18 -8.14 23.56
C ARG A 152 -6.39 -8.79 22.91
N PHE A 153 -7.53 -8.76 23.60
CA PHE A 153 -8.75 -9.42 23.13
C PHE A 153 -9.27 -8.76 21.86
N VAL A 154 -9.25 -7.43 21.83
CA VAL A 154 -9.66 -6.66 20.66
C VAL A 154 -8.76 -7.01 19.47
N ILE A 155 -7.43 -6.96 19.62
CA ILE A 155 -6.47 -7.32 18.56
C ILE A 155 -6.66 -8.76 18.07
N ASP A 156 -6.91 -9.71 18.98
CA ASP A 156 -7.14 -11.11 18.62
C ASP A 156 -8.42 -11.27 17.77
N TRP A 157 -9.45 -10.46 18.05
CA TRP A 157 -10.74 -10.45 17.33
C TRP A 157 -10.74 -9.70 15.99
N ARG A 158 -9.62 -9.07 15.62
CA ARG A 158 -9.54 -8.33 14.35
C ARG A 158 -9.81 -9.25 13.13
N PRO A 159 -10.34 -8.71 12.03
CA PRO A 159 -10.46 -9.44 10.77
C PRO A 159 -9.11 -10.06 10.37
N PRO A 160 -9.05 -11.35 9.98
CA PRO A 160 -7.78 -12.01 9.68
C PRO A 160 -6.94 -11.36 8.57
N VAL A 161 -7.61 -10.61 7.70
CA VAL A 161 -7.02 -9.87 6.57
C VAL A 161 -6.21 -8.65 7.00
N VAL A 162 -6.44 -8.17 8.23
CA VAL A 162 -5.74 -7.05 8.87
C VAL A 162 -4.56 -7.61 9.66
N GLY A 163 -3.35 -7.28 9.24
CA GLY A 163 -2.12 -7.87 9.76
C GLY A 163 -1.02 -6.88 10.08
N VAL A 164 0.20 -7.39 10.24
CA VAL A 164 1.42 -6.60 10.46
C VAL A 164 1.62 -5.57 9.35
N ARG A 165 1.32 -5.94 8.10
CA ARG A 165 1.44 -5.05 6.92
C ARG A 165 0.58 -3.78 7.00
N ASP A 166 -0.47 -3.81 7.81
CA ASP A 166 -1.44 -2.73 7.96
C ASP A 166 -1.13 -1.82 9.15
N LEU A 167 -0.13 -2.14 9.97
CA LEU A 167 0.27 -1.29 11.10
C LEU A 167 0.74 0.08 10.63
N GLY A 168 0.12 1.13 11.18
CA GLY A 168 0.41 2.52 10.87
C GLY A 168 -0.16 2.98 9.53
N ARG A 169 -0.92 2.14 8.82
CA ARG A 169 -1.64 2.53 7.62
C ARG A 169 -3.04 3.02 7.98
N SER A 170 -3.47 4.09 7.33
CA SER A 170 -4.86 4.53 7.38
C SER A 170 -5.76 3.49 6.72
N LEU A 171 -7.06 3.49 7.09
CA LEU A 171 -8.06 2.77 6.32
C LEU A 171 -8.04 3.30 4.87
N PRO A 172 -8.01 2.41 3.85
CA PRO A 172 -7.86 2.78 2.44
C PRO A 172 -9.18 3.34 1.90
N LEU A 173 -9.58 4.49 2.41
CA LEU A 173 -10.66 5.29 1.86
C LEU A 173 -10.12 6.10 0.69
N ARG A 174 -10.97 6.40 -0.30
CA ARG A 174 -10.51 7.06 -1.54
C ARG A 174 -9.76 8.36 -1.28
N ALA A 175 -10.21 9.14 -0.28
CA ALA A 175 -9.59 10.39 0.13
C ALA A 175 -8.21 10.23 0.81
N ASN A 176 -7.92 9.05 1.37
CA ASN A 176 -6.71 8.77 2.15
C ASN A 176 -5.62 8.06 1.33
N VAL A 177 -5.91 7.68 0.09
CA VAL A 177 -5.02 6.93 -0.80
C VAL A 177 -4.40 7.88 -1.82
N SER A 178 -3.08 7.84 -1.97
CA SER A 178 -2.37 8.65 -2.98
C SER A 178 -2.77 8.21 -4.40
N GLU A 179 -2.73 9.11 -5.39
CA GLU A 179 -3.04 8.74 -6.80
C GLU A 179 -2.16 7.59 -7.30
N LYS A 180 -0.89 7.55 -6.88
CA LYS A 180 0.03 6.47 -7.21
C LYS A 180 -0.46 5.13 -6.66
N ASP A 181 -0.78 5.10 -5.37
CA ASP A 181 -1.25 3.90 -4.69
C ASP A 181 -2.63 3.45 -5.18
N TRP A 182 -3.48 4.41 -5.54
CA TRP A 182 -4.78 4.14 -6.15
C TRP A 182 -4.63 3.39 -7.47
N ASN A 183 -3.71 3.83 -8.34
CA ASN A 183 -3.41 3.12 -9.57
C ASN A 183 -2.96 1.68 -9.31
N CYS A 184 -2.09 1.45 -8.32
CA CYS A 184 -1.67 0.09 -7.97
C CYS A 184 -2.83 -0.76 -7.42
N LEU A 185 -3.67 -0.20 -6.55
CA LEU A 185 -4.83 -0.90 -5.98
C LEU A 185 -5.85 -1.29 -7.05
N GLN A 186 -6.12 -0.44 -8.03
CA GLN A 186 -7.05 -0.76 -9.11
C GLN A 186 -6.62 -1.96 -9.96
N HIS A 187 -5.30 -2.15 -10.14
CA HIS A 187 -4.75 -3.22 -10.97
C HIS A 187 -4.45 -4.50 -10.18
N SER A 188 -4.06 -4.34 -8.91
CA SER A 188 -3.50 -5.44 -8.13
C SER A 188 -4.13 -5.63 -6.76
N GLY A 189 -4.99 -4.73 -6.27
CA GLY A 189 -5.47 -4.77 -4.89
C GLY A 189 -4.38 -4.60 -3.82
N PHE A 190 -3.14 -4.25 -4.20
CA PHE A 190 -2.03 -3.95 -3.30
C PHE A 190 -1.52 -2.53 -3.52
N TYR A 191 -0.91 -1.98 -2.47
CA TYR A 191 -0.16 -0.73 -2.61
C TYR A 191 1.13 -0.96 -3.40
N CYS A 192 1.64 0.11 -4.02
CA CYS A 192 2.78 -0.02 -4.92
C CYS A 192 4.05 -0.48 -4.19
N ASP A 193 4.20 -0.15 -2.91
CA ASP A 193 5.34 -0.54 -2.08
C ASP A 193 5.29 -2.02 -1.66
N GLU A 194 4.09 -2.62 -1.56
CA GLU A 194 3.92 -4.03 -1.20
C GLU A 194 4.41 -4.99 -2.29
N LEU A 195 4.37 -4.57 -3.56
CA LEU A 195 4.82 -5.36 -4.70
C LEU A 195 6.22 -4.99 -5.19
N ALA A 196 6.91 -4.08 -4.50
CA ALA A 196 8.21 -3.58 -4.92
C ALA A 196 9.35 -4.59 -4.71
N LEU A 197 9.18 -5.55 -3.80
CA LEU A 197 10.23 -6.48 -3.36
C LEU A 197 9.81 -7.94 -3.54
N GLU A 198 10.43 -8.62 -4.51
CA GLU A 198 10.16 -10.03 -4.84
C GLU A 198 10.29 -10.97 -3.64
N THR A 199 11.28 -10.72 -2.78
CA THR A 199 11.50 -11.50 -1.55
C THR A 199 10.34 -11.37 -0.57
N GLN A 200 9.68 -10.21 -0.53
CA GLN A 200 8.53 -10.00 0.34
C GLN A 200 7.31 -10.75 -0.19
N CYS A 201 7.04 -10.71 -1.50
CA CYS A 201 5.94 -11.47 -2.09
C CYS A 201 6.11 -12.98 -1.90
N GLN A 202 7.32 -13.50 -2.09
CA GLN A 202 7.62 -14.92 -1.87
C GLN A 202 7.45 -15.31 -0.40
N LYS A 203 7.86 -14.43 0.53
CA LYS A 203 7.69 -14.67 1.97
C LYS A 203 6.22 -14.64 2.36
N ASP A 204 5.48 -13.63 1.91
CA ASP A 204 4.14 -13.36 2.40
C ASP A 204 3.06 -14.13 1.64
N TYR A 205 3.26 -14.49 0.37
CA TYR A 205 2.25 -15.14 -0.46
C TYR A 205 2.72 -16.46 -1.06
N ARG A 206 4.01 -16.82 -0.91
CA ARG A 206 4.63 -18.01 -1.54
C ARG A 206 4.55 -17.98 -3.08
N GLU A 207 4.46 -16.77 -3.63
CA GLU A 207 4.28 -16.50 -5.06
C GLU A 207 5.19 -15.33 -5.47
N SER A 208 5.39 -15.13 -6.76
CA SER A 208 6.13 -13.97 -7.26
C SER A 208 5.31 -12.68 -7.17
N CYS A 209 5.96 -11.52 -7.09
CA CYS A 209 5.21 -10.25 -7.09
C CYS A 209 4.41 -10.04 -8.37
N GLY A 210 4.85 -10.62 -9.51
CA GLY A 210 4.07 -10.60 -10.75
C GLY A 210 2.77 -11.40 -10.63
N VAL A 211 2.83 -12.61 -10.08
CA VAL A 211 1.63 -13.45 -9.88
C VAL A 211 0.68 -12.81 -8.86
N VAL A 212 1.22 -12.27 -7.77
CA VAL A 212 0.44 -11.54 -6.77
C VAL A 212 -0.17 -10.27 -7.38
N GLY A 213 0.60 -9.51 -8.16
CA GLY A 213 0.16 -8.26 -8.78
C GLY A 213 -0.91 -8.44 -9.85
N ASP A 214 -0.82 -9.51 -10.64
CA ASP A 214 -1.71 -9.78 -11.76
C ASP A 214 -2.98 -10.55 -11.36
N TRP A 215 -3.26 -10.71 -10.06
CA TRP A 215 -4.35 -11.59 -9.64
C TRP A 215 -5.72 -11.14 -10.16
N LEU A 216 -5.99 -9.84 -10.24
CA LEU A 216 -7.25 -9.31 -10.78
C LEU A 216 -7.38 -9.59 -12.27
N LEU A 217 -6.27 -9.58 -13.02
CA LEU A 217 -6.25 -9.95 -14.44
C LEU A 217 -6.52 -11.45 -14.63
N ASN A 218 -6.00 -12.27 -13.73
CA ASN A 218 -6.10 -13.73 -13.80
C ASN A 218 -7.36 -14.32 -13.14
N ALA A 219 -8.05 -13.55 -12.29
CA ALA A 219 -9.20 -14.01 -11.52
C ALA A 219 -10.42 -14.37 -12.39
N PRO A 220 -10.78 -13.61 -13.46
CA PRO A 220 -11.89 -13.97 -14.35
C PRO A 220 -11.71 -15.35 -14.98
N GLU A 221 -10.51 -15.66 -15.49
CA GLU A 221 -10.22 -16.98 -16.08
C GLU A 221 -10.38 -18.12 -15.06
N LYS A 222 -9.92 -17.91 -13.82
CA LYS A 222 -10.14 -18.87 -12.71
C LYS A 222 -11.62 -18.99 -12.38
N CYS A 223 -12.34 -17.88 -12.39
CA CYS A 223 -13.77 -17.81 -12.10
C CYS A 223 -14.62 -18.61 -13.09
N GLU A 224 -14.32 -18.47 -14.39
CA GLU A 224 -14.97 -19.18 -15.48
C GLU A 224 -14.67 -20.69 -15.44
N LYS A 225 -13.42 -21.07 -15.14
CA LYS A 225 -13.03 -22.49 -14.96
C LYS A 225 -13.82 -23.16 -13.84
N ASP A 226 -14.10 -22.43 -12.77
CA ASP A 226 -14.94 -22.87 -11.65
C ASP A 226 -16.44 -22.80 -11.95
N LYS A 227 -16.84 -22.46 -13.18
CA LYS A 227 -18.23 -22.40 -13.67
C LYS A 227 -19.14 -21.46 -12.87
N ASN A 228 -18.58 -20.35 -12.38
CA ASN A 228 -19.40 -19.29 -11.78
C ASN A 228 -20.02 -18.42 -12.88
N ILE A 229 -21.13 -17.76 -12.57
CA ILE A 229 -21.93 -17.03 -13.56
C ILE A 229 -21.48 -15.55 -13.65
N ASP A 230 -21.03 -14.96 -12.54
CA ASP A 230 -20.81 -13.51 -12.43
C ASP A 230 -19.32 -13.17 -12.32
N CYS A 231 -18.51 -13.51 -13.33
CA CYS A 231 -17.06 -13.35 -13.29
C CYS A 231 -16.53 -11.95 -13.61
N ASP A 232 -17.42 -11.00 -13.93
CA ASP A 232 -17.08 -9.59 -14.14
C ASP A 232 -17.20 -8.77 -12.84
N GLU A 233 -17.88 -9.31 -11.84
CA GLU A 233 -18.13 -8.64 -10.57
C GLU A 233 -17.00 -8.89 -9.58
N LEU A 234 -16.46 -7.81 -9.00
CA LEU A 234 -15.37 -7.91 -8.01
C LEU A 234 -15.74 -8.85 -6.85
N ASP A 235 -16.99 -8.86 -6.41
CA ASP A 235 -17.46 -9.72 -5.33
C ASP A 235 -17.29 -11.22 -5.61
N SER A 236 -17.45 -11.62 -6.87
CA SER A 236 -17.19 -12.99 -7.31
C SER A 236 -15.71 -13.30 -7.46
N LEU A 237 -14.89 -12.28 -7.72
CA LEU A 237 -13.45 -12.41 -7.93
C LEU A 237 -12.64 -12.44 -6.63
N ILE A 238 -13.13 -11.80 -5.55
CA ILE A 238 -12.44 -11.71 -4.25
C ILE A 238 -11.97 -13.07 -3.72
N LYS A 239 -12.72 -14.16 -3.96
CA LYS A 239 -12.32 -15.50 -3.52
C LYS A 239 -11.02 -16.03 -4.15
N TYR A 240 -10.59 -15.43 -5.26
CA TYR A 240 -9.32 -15.76 -5.93
C TYR A 240 -8.17 -14.82 -5.54
N ARG A 241 -8.42 -13.86 -4.66
CA ARG A 241 -7.39 -12.94 -4.16
C ARG A 241 -6.25 -13.72 -3.50
N PRO A 242 -4.99 -13.33 -3.72
CA PRO A 242 -3.86 -13.85 -2.96
C PRO A 242 -4.09 -13.64 -1.46
N VAL A 243 -4.02 -14.74 -0.71
CA VAL A 243 -4.14 -14.75 0.76
C VAL A 243 -2.73 -14.74 1.33
N SER A 244 -2.42 -13.79 2.20
CA SER A 244 -1.11 -13.75 2.84
C SER A 244 -0.94 -14.91 3.82
N GLU A 245 0.31 -15.28 4.09
CA GLU A 245 0.68 -16.31 5.04
C GLU A 245 0.17 -15.96 6.44
N GLU A 246 0.24 -14.68 6.82
CA GLU A 246 -0.32 -14.18 8.08
C GLU A 246 -1.84 -14.43 8.16
N GLU A 247 -2.58 -14.05 7.13
CA GLU A 247 -4.03 -14.24 7.07
C GLU A 247 -4.39 -15.73 7.12
N ARG A 248 -3.68 -16.55 6.35
CA ARG A 248 -3.84 -18.01 6.32
C ARG A 248 -3.61 -18.64 7.68
N LEU A 249 -2.57 -18.22 8.39
CA LEU A 249 -2.23 -18.72 9.72
C LEU A 249 -3.26 -18.28 10.77
N LYS A 250 -3.77 -17.05 10.68
CA LYS A 250 -4.78 -16.52 11.63
C LYS A 250 -6.15 -17.14 11.44
N ILE A 251 -6.59 -17.36 10.19
CA ILE A 251 -7.80 -18.14 9.89
C ILE A 251 -7.66 -19.56 10.47
N GLY A 252 -6.44 -20.09 10.39
CA GLY A 252 -6.10 -21.41 10.89
C GLY A 252 -6.59 -22.53 9.97
N GLY A 253 -6.38 -23.76 10.42
CA GLY A 253 -6.76 -24.95 9.69
C GLY A 253 -7.06 -26.12 10.63
N SER A 254 -7.57 -27.20 10.05
CA SER A 254 -7.70 -28.47 10.75
C SER A 254 -6.43 -29.29 10.53
N ASN A 255 -5.83 -29.79 11.60
CA ASN A 255 -4.74 -30.76 11.49
C ASN A 255 -5.32 -32.16 11.20
N ALA A 256 -4.45 -33.09 10.78
CA ALA A 256 -4.84 -34.46 10.46
C ALA A 256 -5.45 -35.23 11.65
N SER A 257 -5.19 -34.76 12.88
CA SER A 257 -5.73 -35.32 14.13
C SER A 257 -7.08 -34.71 14.55
N GLY A 258 -7.67 -33.83 13.73
CA GLY A 258 -8.95 -33.16 14.02
C GLY A 258 -8.87 -31.95 14.96
N GLY A 259 -7.67 -31.56 15.41
CA GLY A 259 -7.44 -30.33 16.16
C GLY A 259 -7.35 -29.10 15.24
N ARG A 260 -7.76 -27.93 15.74
CA ARG A 260 -7.56 -26.66 15.02
C ARG A 260 -6.19 -26.09 15.36
N PHE A 261 -5.45 -25.64 14.37
CA PHE A 261 -4.26 -24.81 14.56
C PHE A 261 -4.57 -23.42 14.02
N ALA A 262 -4.31 -22.40 14.82
CA ALA A 262 -4.32 -21.01 14.40
C ALA A 262 -3.10 -20.34 15.03
N ARG A 263 -2.40 -19.51 14.25
CA ARG A 263 -1.26 -18.72 14.71
C ARG A 263 -1.48 -17.28 14.28
N ASP A 264 -1.22 -16.36 15.18
CA ASP A 264 -1.38 -14.94 14.91
C ASP A 264 0.00 -14.29 14.89
N LEU A 265 0.56 -14.10 13.68
CA LEU A 265 1.91 -13.56 13.54
C LEU A 265 2.05 -12.15 14.11
N LEU A 266 1.01 -11.32 14.04
CA LEU A 266 1.02 -10.01 14.69
C LEU A 266 1.17 -10.17 16.21
N MET A 267 0.38 -11.04 16.83
CA MET A 267 0.47 -11.27 18.27
C MET A 267 1.81 -11.87 18.66
N GLU A 268 2.32 -12.83 17.90
CA GLU A 268 3.65 -13.41 18.12
C GLU A 268 4.77 -12.37 18.00
N GLU A 269 4.71 -11.47 17.00
CA GLU A 269 5.70 -10.41 16.84
C GLU A 269 5.66 -9.40 17.99
N VAL A 270 4.46 -9.01 18.43
CA VAL A 270 4.29 -8.12 19.58
C VAL A 270 4.79 -8.81 20.86
N GLU A 271 4.51 -10.11 21.01
CA GLU A 271 4.95 -10.95 22.13
C GLU A 271 6.45 -11.14 22.21
N GLN A 272 7.10 -11.40 21.08
CA GLN A 272 8.55 -11.58 21.03
C GLN A 272 9.33 -10.28 21.30
N LYS A 273 8.76 -9.12 20.91
CA LYS A 273 9.42 -7.82 21.09
C LYS A 273 9.39 -7.31 22.53
N LYS A 274 8.54 -7.88 23.41
CA LYS A 274 8.42 -7.44 24.81
C LYS A 274 8.41 -8.64 25.75
N ASN A 275 9.49 -8.77 26.54
CA ASN A 275 9.62 -9.82 27.56
C ASN A 275 8.44 -9.85 28.57
N GLU A 276 7.72 -8.74 28.73
CA GLU A 276 6.42 -8.66 29.40
C GLU A 276 5.48 -7.74 28.58
N LEU A 277 4.32 -8.26 28.15
CA LEU A 277 3.31 -7.44 27.43
C LEU A 277 2.43 -6.71 28.43
N SER A 278 2.68 -5.42 28.61
CA SER A 278 1.71 -4.54 29.26
C SER A 278 0.51 -4.25 28.34
N ASP A 279 -0.66 -4.02 28.92
CA ASP A 279 -1.86 -3.62 28.17
C ASP A 279 -1.64 -2.30 27.41
N GLU A 280 -0.86 -1.36 27.97
CA GLU A 280 -0.44 -0.13 27.27
C GLU A 280 0.31 -0.40 25.95
N SER A 281 1.14 -1.46 25.94
CA SER A 281 1.89 -1.86 24.77
C SER A 281 0.98 -2.38 23.67
N LEU A 282 0.00 -3.21 24.05
CA LEU A 282 -1.02 -3.72 23.15
C LEU A 282 -1.94 -2.59 22.69
N GLN A 283 -2.22 -1.63 23.55
CA GLN A 283 -3.02 -0.48 23.20
C GLN A 283 -2.35 0.35 22.09
N SER A 284 -1.04 0.57 22.18
CA SER A 284 -0.29 1.23 21.11
C SER A 284 -0.33 0.47 19.78
N VAL A 285 -0.36 -0.87 19.81
CA VAL A 285 -0.54 -1.68 18.60
C VAL A 285 -1.95 -1.52 18.05
N LEU A 286 -2.96 -1.63 18.92
CA LEU A 286 -4.37 -1.47 18.56
C LEU A 286 -4.66 -0.09 17.96
N ASP A 287 -3.99 0.96 18.45
CA ASP A 287 -4.12 2.32 17.94
C ASP A 287 -3.43 2.53 16.58
N LYS A 288 -2.49 1.67 16.21
CA LYS A 288 -1.85 1.70 14.89
C LYS A 288 -2.56 0.85 13.83
N LEU A 289 -3.46 -0.05 14.24
CA LEU A 289 -4.23 -0.85 13.29
C LEU A 289 -5.34 -0.03 12.66
N PRO A 290 -5.69 -0.27 11.38
CA PRO A 290 -6.78 0.42 10.73
C PRO A 290 -8.12 0.13 11.43
N GLY A 291 -8.94 1.16 11.53
CA GLY A 291 -10.22 1.15 12.25
C GLY A 291 -10.45 2.52 12.91
N ILE A 292 -11.50 2.64 13.72
CA ILE A 292 -11.72 3.88 14.46
C ILE A 292 -10.65 4.08 15.53
N ASP A 293 -10.10 5.29 15.63
CA ASP A 293 -9.29 5.68 16.79
C ASP A 293 -10.19 5.87 18.01
N ARG A 294 -9.70 5.52 19.20
CA ARG A 294 -10.51 5.45 20.44
C ARG A 294 -11.16 6.77 20.85
N HIS A 295 -10.80 7.87 20.22
CA HIS A 295 -11.12 9.22 20.68
C HIS A 295 -12.52 9.72 20.27
N SER A 296 -13.21 9.06 19.33
CA SER A 296 -14.52 9.51 18.82
C SER A 296 -15.60 8.42 18.87
N PHE A 297 -15.65 7.65 19.96
CA PHE A 297 -16.77 6.72 20.20
C PHE A 297 -18.10 7.48 20.35
N ARG A 298 -18.90 7.52 19.26
CA ARG A 298 -20.35 7.66 19.38
C ARG A 298 -20.91 6.32 19.85
N ARG A 299 -21.70 6.31 20.92
CA ARG A 299 -22.23 5.09 21.57
C ARG A 299 -23.34 4.39 20.78
N ASP A 300 -23.72 4.93 19.63
CA ASP A 300 -24.99 4.58 18.97
C ASP A 300 -24.82 3.84 17.62
N ILE A 301 -23.60 3.48 17.22
CA ILE A 301 -23.40 2.66 16.01
C ILE A 301 -24.01 1.26 16.22
N SER A 302 -24.96 0.90 15.36
CA SER A 302 -25.63 -0.41 15.40
C SER A 302 -24.69 -1.54 14.98
N CYS A 303 -24.12 -2.24 15.97
CA CYS A 303 -23.37 -3.49 15.78
C CYS A 303 -24.26 -4.72 15.46
N SER A 304 -25.50 -4.49 15.02
CA SER A 304 -26.48 -5.55 14.71
C SER A 304 -26.33 -6.14 13.30
N LEU A 305 -25.43 -5.57 12.49
CA LEU A 305 -25.14 -6.01 11.13
C LEU A 305 -24.84 -7.51 11.08
N LYS A 306 -25.39 -8.21 10.07
CA LYS A 306 -25.22 -9.66 9.88
C LYS A 306 -23.75 -10.10 9.84
N SER A 307 -22.84 -9.20 9.45
CA SER A 307 -21.38 -9.42 9.43
C SER A 307 -20.83 -9.75 10.83
N TRP A 308 -21.37 -9.14 11.89
CA TRP A 308 -20.94 -9.35 13.28
C TRP A 308 -21.30 -10.70 13.87
N ARG A 309 -22.44 -11.28 13.46
CA ARG A 309 -22.88 -12.58 13.99
C ARG A 309 -21.91 -13.71 13.66
N ARG A 310 -21.10 -13.56 12.60
CA ARG A 310 -20.08 -14.55 12.18
C ARG A 310 -18.85 -14.57 13.10
N TYR A 311 -18.68 -13.53 13.92
CA TYR A 311 -17.56 -13.38 14.84
C TYR A 311 -17.97 -13.55 16.32
N ARG A 312 -19.24 -13.90 16.59
CA ARG A 312 -19.78 -14.21 17.92
C ARG A 312 -19.78 -15.72 18.17
#